data_AF-A0A7C4CNV5-F1
#
_entry.id   AF-A0A7C4CNV5-F1
#
_cell.length_a   1.000
_cell.length_b   1.000
_cell.length_c   1.000
_cell.angle_alpha   90.00
_cell.angle_beta   90.00
_cell.angle_gamma   90.00
#
_symmetry.space_group_name_H-M   'P 1'
#
loop_
_entity.id
_entity.type
_entity.pdbx_description
1 polymer ?
#
loop_
_entity_poly.entity_id
_entity_poly.type
_entity_poly.pdbx_seq_one_letter_code
_entity_poly.pdbx_strand_id
1 'polypeptide(L)'
;MSKQSENIGKIEELNQRLAALKEQRNKLFAEAKELAEKRDKLNSEFKRLKAEAQEFKKARDEINAKIIELKQQRSQIKAEIAKKAEELKNIRGEIKVLMAKKPSKNSGVLQKEIEAIEWKIQTTPLTLQEEKQLVEKVKQLEAQLNVHRRIEQLSQKRLELTTELKALEARAKSIHERIISEAEKSQQKHKEMINKLEEAKKLKAEADNLHRLFLQAKEKIEPIKAEIRKTLEEIGRLRKEIMAETVEEKKK
;
A
#
# COMPACT_ATOMS: atom_id res chain seq x y z
N MET A 1 75.57 -43.74 -19.64
CA MET A 1 74.71 -42.53 -19.77
C MET A 1 74.85 -41.78 -18.46
N SER A 2 75.38 -40.56 -18.45
CA SER A 2 75.63 -39.83 -17.20
C SER A 2 74.30 -39.56 -16.47
N LYS A 3 74.27 -39.71 -15.14
CA LYS A 3 73.13 -39.41 -14.26
C LYS A 3 72.56 -38.00 -14.49
N GLN A 4 73.43 -37.10 -14.93
CA GLN A 4 73.10 -35.76 -15.39
C GLN A 4 72.17 -35.74 -16.62
N SER A 5 72.40 -36.59 -17.62
CA SER A 5 71.56 -36.71 -18.83
C SER A 5 70.17 -37.24 -18.52
N GLU A 6 70.06 -38.14 -17.53
CA GLU A 6 68.78 -38.68 -17.06
C GLU A 6 67.97 -37.63 -16.28
N ASN A 7 68.65 -36.86 -15.41
CA ASN A 7 68.05 -35.74 -14.69
C ASN A 7 67.58 -34.61 -15.63
N ILE A 8 68.31 -34.34 -16.72
CA ILE A 8 67.90 -33.36 -17.75
C ILE A 8 66.62 -33.81 -18.46
N GLY A 9 66.54 -35.07 -18.92
CA GLY A 9 65.34 -35.61 -19.56
C GLY A 9 64.12 -35.59 -18.62
N LYS A 10 64.32 -35.93 -17.34
CA LYS A 10 63.26 -35.88 -16.32
C LYS A 10 62.78 -34.45 -16.05
N ILE A 11 63.66 -33.45 -16.08
CA ILE A 11 63.27 -32.04 -15.98
C ILE A 11 62.43 -31.62 -17.19
N GLU A 12 62.76 -32.08 -18.40
CA GLU A 12 62.00 -31.76 -19.61
C GLU A 12 60.58 -32.34 -19.58
N GLU A 13 60.42 -33.59 -19.15
CA GLU A 13 59.11 -34.22 -18.90
C GLU A 13 58.30 -33.47 -17.83
N LEU A 14 58.94 -33.10 -16.71
CA LEU A 14 58.27 -32.33 -15.65
C LEU A 14 57.87 -30.93 -16.13
N ASN A 15 58.64 -30.30 -17.02
CA ASN A 15 58.27 -29.01 -17.63
C ASN A 15 57.07 -29.15 -18.58
N GLN A 16 57.00 -30.21 -19.38
CA GLN A 16 55.83 -30.50 -20.23
C GLN A 16 54.58 -30.75 -19.37
N ARG A 17 54.69 -31.56 -18.33
CA ARG A 17 53.61 -31.79 -17.36
C ARG A 17 53.18 -30.50 -16.66
N LEU A 18 54.14 -29.66 -16.27
CA LEU A 18 53.88 -28.36 -15.66
C LEU A 18 53.13 -27.42 -16.61
N ALA A 19 53.47 -27.43 -17.90
CA ALA A 19 52.77 -26.64 -18.92
C ALA A 19 51.30 -27.09 -19.06
N ALA A 20 51.06 -28.41 -19.15
CA ALA A 20 49.71 -28.98 -19.21
C ALA A 20 48.88 -28.64 -17.96
N LEU A 21 49.45 -28.79 -16.76
CA LEU A 21 48.79 -28.43 -15.51
C LEU A 21 48.47 -26.94 -15.42
N LYS A 22 49.38 -26.06 -15.87
CA LYS A 22 49.14 -24.61 -15.94
C LYS A 22 48.01 -24.27 -16.92
N GLU A 23 47.96 -24.92 -18.07
CA GLU A 23 46.90 -24.72 -19.04
C GLU A 23 45.53 -25.16 -18.48
N GLN A 24 45.47 -26.35 -17.89
CA GLN A 24 44.26 -26.87 -17.25
C GLN A 24 43.78 -25.95 -16.12
N ARG A 25 44.71 -25.48 -15.28
CA ARG A 25 44.43 -24.49 -14.23
C ARG A 25 43.87 -23.19 -14.81
N ASN A 26 44.47 -22.68 -15.88
CA ASN A 26 44.05 -21.41 -16.50
C ASN A 26 42.64 -21.54 -17.10
N LYS A 27 42.31 -22.67 -17.74
CA LYS A 27 40.96 -22.95 -18.25
C LYS A 27 39.93 -22.93 -17.13
N LEU A 28 40.17 -23.66 -16.04
CA LEU A 28 39.27 -23.67 -14.88
C LEU A 28 39.16 -22.30 -14.20
N PHE A 29 40.23 -21.50 -14.17
CA PHE A 29 40.18 -20.13 -13.65
C PHE A 29 39.32 -19.21 -14.54
N ALA A 30 39.41 -19.35 -15.86
CA ALA A 30 38.57 -18.60 -16.79
C ALA A 30 37.10 -18.96 -16.59
N GLU A 31 36.78 -20.26 -16.51
CA GLU A 31 35.42 -20.74 -16.20
C GLU A 31 34.91 -20.20 -14.86
N ALA A 32 35.72 -20.28 -13.80
CA ALA A 32 35.36 -19.75 -12.49
C ALA A 32 35.13 -18.22 -12.53
N LYS A 33 35.94 -17.48 -13.28
CA LYS A 33 35.78 -16.03 -13.45
C LYS A 33 34.46 -15.71 -14.16
N GLU A 34 34.14 -16.39 -15.25
CA GLU A 34 32.87 -16.20 -15.97
C GLU A 34 31.65 -16.52 -15.09
N LEU A 35 31.72 -17.61 -14.31
CA LEU A 35 30.65 -17.97 -13.37
C LEU A 35 30.47 -16.89 -12.29
N ALA A 36 31.56 -16.33 -11.78
CA ALA A 36 31.52 -15.26 -10.79
C ALA A 36 30.89 -13.98 -11.38
N GLU A 37 31.30 -13.57 -12.59
CA GLU A 37 30.75 -12.40 -13.26
C GLU A 37 29.25 -12.55 -13.57
N LYS A 38 28.83 -13.72 -14.07
CA LYS A 38 27.41 -14.02 -14.30
C LYS A 38 26.61 -13.99 -12.99
N ARG A 39 27.12 -14.60 -11.93
CA ARG A 39 26.50 -14.56 -10.59
C ARG A 39 26.35 -13.13 -10.09
N ASP A 40 27.38 -12.29 -10.23
CA ASP A 40 27.38 -10.93 -9.71
C ASP A 40 26.41 -10.02 -10.46
N LYS A 41 26.25 -10.24 -11.78
CA LYS A 41 25.19 -9.60 -12.58
C LYS A 41 23.80 -9.99 -12.08
N LEU A 42 23.51 -11.28 -11.94
CA LEU A 42 22.21 -11.76 -11.44
C LEU A 42 21.92 -11.27 -10.01
N ASN A 43 22.92 -11.23 -9.15
CA ASN A 43 22.77 -10.69 -7.79
C ASN A 43 22.48 -9.19 -7.77
N SER A 44 23.06 -8.43 -8.70
CA SER A 44 22.80 -7.00 -8.86
C SER A 44 21.36 -6.76 -9.33
N GLU A 45 20.90 -7.53 -10.32
CA GLU A 45 19.51 -7.50 -10.79
C GLU A 45 18.53 -7.94 -9.70
N PHE A 46 18.84 -8.98 -8.94
CA PHE A 46 18.05 -9.41 -7.78
C PHE A 46 17.88 -8.28 -6.76
N LYS A 47 18.97 -7.56 -6.43
CA LYS A 47 18.90 -6.42 -5.50
C LYS A 47 18.01 -5.31 -6.05
N ARG A 48 18.11 -5.01 -7.35
CA ARG A 48 17.26 -4.02 -8.02
C ARG A 48 15.78 -4.41 -7.95
N LEU A 49 15.42 -5.63 -8.35
CA LEU A 49 14.04 -6.11 -8.31
C LEU A 49 13.48 -6.15 -6.87
N LYS A 50 14.32 -6.49 -5.89
CA LYS A 50 13.95 -6.45 -4.47
C LYS A 50 13.66 -5.02 -4.00
N ALA A 51 14.45 -4.05 -4.45
CA ALA A 51 14.20 -2.63 -4.15
C ALA A 51 12.90 -2.15 -4.80
N GLU A 52 12.67 -2.47 -6.09
CA GLU A 52 11.41 -2.15 -6.78
C GLU A 52 10.19 -2.76 -6.06
N ALA A 53 10.27 -4.03 -5.66
CA ALA A 53 9.21 -4.68 -4.88
C ALA A 53 8.95 -3.98 -3.54
N GLN A 54 10.00 -3.48 -2.88
CA GLN A 54 9.86 -2.74 -1.63
C GLN A 54 9.17 -1.39 -1.83
N GLU A 55 9.44 -0.70 -2.94
CA GLU A 55 8.73 0.55 -3.28
C GLU A 55 7.26 0.29 -3.60
N PHE A 56 6.92 -0.77 -4.34
CA PHE A 56 5.52 -1.17 -4.53
C PHE A 56 4.82 -1.51 -3.22
N LYS A 57 5.53 -2.15 -2.28
CA LYS A 57 5.01 -2.42 -0.93
C LYS A 57 4.69 -1.13 -0.17
N LYS A 58 5.62 -0.16 -0.15
CA LYS A 58 5.39 1.13 0.50
C LYS A 58 4.19 1.86 -0.10
N ALA A 59 4.12 1.96 -1.43
CA ALA A 59 3.00 2.59 -2.13
C ALA A 59 1.66 1.92 -1.79
N ARG A 60 1.62 0.58 -1.75
CA ARG A 60 0.44 -0.19 -1.31
C ARG A 60 0.05 0.15 0.13
N ASP A 61 1.02 0.20 1.03
CA ASP A 61 0.78 0.45 2.46
C ASP A 61 0.25 1.88 2.69
N GLU A 62 0.76 2.87 1.95
CA GLU A 62 0.23 4.24 1.94
C GLU A 62 -1.22 4.31 1.44
N ILE A 63 -1.53 3.59 0.35
CA ILE A 63 -2.91 3.52 -0.17
C ILE A 63 -3.83 2.85 0.86
N ASN A 64 -3.37 1.78 1.52
CA ASN A 64 -4.14 1.11 2.56
C ASN A 64 -4.42 2.03 3.75
N ALA A 65 -3.45 2.86 4.16
CA ALA A 65 -3.66 3.87 5.19
C ALA A 65 -4.76 4.87 4.78
N LYS A 66 -4.74 5.36 3.53
CA LYS A 66 -5.79 6.23 2.99
C LYS A 66 -7.16 5.56 2.97
N ILE A 67 -7.23 4.27 2.62
CA ILE A 67 -8.48 3.50 2.64
C ILE A 67 -9.04 3.41 4.06
N ILE A 68 -8.19 3.21 5.07
CA ILE A 68 -8.62 3.15 6.48
C ILE A 68 -9.21 4.51 6.90
N GLU A 69 -8.54 5.61 6.57
CA GLU A 69 -9.03 6.96 6.87
C GLU A 69 -10.38 7.23 6.18
N LEU A 70 -10.50 6.91 4.89
CA LEU A 70 -11.77 7.06 4.15
C LEU A 70 -12.89 6.20 4.74
N LYS A 71 -12.59 4.98 5.21
CA LYS A 71 -13.57 4.13 5.90
C LYS A 71 -14.05 4.76 7.21
N GLN A 72 -13.14 5.37 7.97
CA GLN A 72 -13.49 6.08 9.19
C GLN A 72 -14.37 7.30 8.92
N GLN A 73 -14.00 8.12 7.93
CA GLN A 73 -14.81 9.28 7.49
C GLN A 73 -16.21 8.83 7.03
N ARG A 74 -16.30 7.74 6.24
CA ARG A 74 -17.61 7.18 5.82
C ARG A 74 -18.43 6.71 7.01
N SER A 75 -17.81 6.11 8.02
CA SER A 75 -18.49 5.65 9.24
C SER A 75 -19.07 6.83 10.03
N GLN A 76 -18.30 7.90 10.19
CA GLN A 76 -18.76 9.13 10.85
C GLN A 76 -19.97 9.73 10.12
N ILE A 77 -19.88 9.88 8.79
CA ILE A 77 -21.00 10.39 7.98
C ILE A 77 -22.23 9.48 8.10
N LYS A 78 -22.06 8.16 8.11
CA LYS A 78 -23.18 7.23 8.32
C LYS A 78 -23.84 7.40 9.68
N ALA A 79 -23.05 7.65 10.73
CA ALA A 79 -23.59 7.94 12.06
C ALA A 79 -24.36 9.27 12.09
N GLU A 80 -23.86 10.31 11.40
CA GLU A 80 -24.57 11.58 11.25
C GLU A 80 -25.88 11.43 10.47
N ILE A 81 -25.88 10.66 9.37
CA ILE A 81 -27.08 10.33 8.61
C ILE A 81 -28.11 9.65 9.53
N ALA A 82 -27.71 8.67 10.33
CA ALA A 82 -28.62 7.97 11.25
C ALA A 82 -29.25 8.93 12.28
N LYS A 83 -28.45 9.85 12.86
CA LYS A 83 -28.95 10.86 13.81
C LYS A 83 -29.97 11.80 13.15
N LYS A 84 -29.64 12.36 11.97
CA LYS A 84 -30.53 13.28 11.25
C LYS A 84 -31.78 12.57 10.71
N ALA A 85 -31.68 11.29 10.35
CA ALA A 85 -32.81 10.50 9.92
C ALA A 85 -33.82 10.29 11.06
N GLU A 86 -33.36 10.03 12.29
CA GLU A 86 -34.24 9.93 13.46
C GLU A 86 -34.87 11.29 13.81
N GLU A 87 -34.10 12.39 13.74
CA GLU A 87 -34.65 13.74 13.92
C GLU A 87 -35.75 14.05 12.88
N LEU A 88 -35.51 13.69 11.61
CA LEU A 88 -36.49 13.87 10.54
C LEU A 88 -37.75 13.05 10.78
N LYS A 89 -37.62 11.83 11.30
CA LYS A 89 -38.75 10.97 11.66
C LYS A 89 -39.56 11.57 12.81
N ASN A 90 -38.91 12.11 13.84
CA ASN A 90 -39.57 12.80 14.95
C ASN A 90 -40.36 14.02 14.46
N ILE A 91 -39.75 14.87 13.61
CA ILE A 91 -40.42 16.04 13.03
C ILE A 91 -41.61 15.63 12.16
N ARG A 92 -41.50 14.56 11.36
CA ARG A 92 -42.64 14.02 10.59
C ARG A 92 -43.77 13.57 11.52
N GLY A 93 -43.44 12.94 12.65
CA GLY A 93 -44.39 12.56 13.69
C GLY A 93 -45.11 13.76 14.31
N GLU A 94 -44.35 14.79 14.72
CA GLU A 94 -44.88 16.04 15.27
C GLU A 94 -45.83 16.74 14.28
N ILE A 95 -45.41 16.87 13.01
CA ILE A 95 -46.26 17.45 11.95
C ILE A 95 -47.55 16.65 11.80
N LYS A 96 -47.49 15.30 11.82
CA LYS A 96 -48.69 14.45 11.70
C LYS A 96 -49.67 14.69 12.85
N VAL A 97 -49.17 14.82 14.08
CA VAL A 97 -50.00 15.12 15.26
C VAL A 97 -50.62 16.51 15.16
N LEU A 98 -49.87 17.52 14.73
CA LEU A 98 -50.38 18.88 14.57
C LEU A 98 -51.38 19.00 13.41
N MET A 99 -51.14 18.27 12.32
CA MET A 99 -52.06 18.19 11.18
C MET A 99 -53.40 17.57 11.58
N ALA A 100 -53.42 16.60 12.48
CA ALA A 100 -54.66 16.04 13.03
C ALA A 100 -55.43 17.04 13.91
N LYS A 101 -54.72 18.00 14.53
CA LYS A 101 -55.30 19.10 15.33
C LYS A 101 -55.52 20.37 14.51
N LYS A 102 -55.32 20.32 13.18
CA LYS A 102 -55.35 21.50 12.33
C LYS A 102 -56.78 22.06 12.26
N PRO A 103 -56.98 23.36 12.50
CA PRO A 103 -58.26 24.00 12.32
C PRO A 103 -58.71 23.93 10.85
N SER A 104 -60.02 23.74 10.63
CA SER A 104 -60.60 23.74 9.28
C SER A 104 -60.42 25.09 8.56
N LYS A 105 -60.45 26.19 9.34
CA LYS A 105 -60.22 27.54 8.82
C LYS A 105 -58.75 27.77 8.46
N ASN A 106 -58.55 28.44 7.33
CA ASN A 106 -57.23 28.85 6.86
C ASN A 106 -56.61 29.93 7.78
N SER A 107 -55.27 29.98 7.88
CA SER A 107 -54.57 30.93 8.76
C SER A 107 -54.91 32.39 8.44
N GLY A 108 -55.01 32.75 7.16
CA GLY A 108 -55.36 34.11 6.75
C GLY A 108 -56.81 34.51 7.08
N VAL A 109 -57.73 33.54 7.18
CA VAL A 109 -59.11 33.81 7.62
C VAL A 109 -59.15 34.01 9.13
N LEU A 110 -58.44 33.16 9.88
CA LEU A 110 -58.31 33.30 11.34
C LEU A 110 -57.70 34.65 11.73
N GLN A 111 -56.67 35.10 11.01
CA GLN A 111 -56.01 36.36 11.30
C GLN A 111 -56.92 37.57 11.03
N LYS A 112 -57.67 37.58 9.93
CA LYS A 112 -58.68 38.61 9.67
C LYS A 112 -59.81 38.63 10.69
N GLU A 113 -60.23 37.45 11.18
CA GLU A 113 -61.24 37.36 12.25
C GLU A 113 -60.73 37.92 13.57
N ILE A 114 -59.45 37.68 13.92
CA ILE A 114 -58.82 38.29 15.10
C ILE A 114 -58.77 39.81 14.97
N GLU A 115 -58.23 40.32 13.85
CA GLU A 115 -58.11 41.77 13.60
C GLU A 115 -59.48 42.46 13.64
N ALA A 116 -60.53 41.83 13.10
CA ALA A 116 -61.89 42.37 13.15
C ALA A 116 -62.47 42.40 14.57
N ILE A 117 -62.18 41.39 15.40
CA ILE A 117 -62.62 41.37 16.80
C ILE A 117 -61.86 42.41 17.62
N GLU A 118 -60.55 42.52 17.44
CA GLU A 118 -59.71 43.53 18.11
C GLU A 118 -60.17 44.95 17.74
N TRP A 119 -60.43 45.20 16.46
CA TRP A 119 -60.98 46.49 16.01
C TRP A 119 -62.33 46.79 16.66
N LYS A 120 -63.22 45.79 16.77
CA LYS A 120 -64.52 45.95 17.42
C LYS A 120 -64.40 46.30 18.91
N ILE A 121 -63.46 45.66 19.62
CA ILE A 121 -63.15 45.98 21.02
C ILE A 121 -62.64 47.42 21.15
N GLN A 122 -61.80 47.89 20.23
CA GLN A 122 -61.21 49.23 20.27
C GLN A 122 -62.18 50.36 19.90
N THR A 123 -63.12 50.11 18.99
CA THR A 123 -63.92 51.17 18.35
C THR A 123 -65.37 51.24 18.82
N THR A 124 -65.87 50.23 19.54
CA THR A 124 -67.28 50.15 19.96
C THR A 124 -67.37 50.12 21.50
N PRO A 125 -68.24 50.92 22.14
CA PRO A 125 -68.52 50.77 23.56
C PRO A 125 -69.26 49.45 23.81
N LEU A 126 -68.62 48.54 24.53
CA LEU A 126 -69.12 47.19 24.83
C LEU A 126 -69.39 47.05 26.33
N THR A 127 -70.28 46.13 26.69
CA THR A 127 -70.41 45.71 28.09
C THR A 127 -69.23 44.80 28.48
N LEU A 128 -68.89 44.76 29.77
CA LEU A 128 -67.81 43.92 30.31
C LEU A 128 -67.98 42.43 29.95
N GLN A 129 -69.22 41.96 29.80
CA GLN A 129 -69.53 40.58 29.46
C GLN A 129 -69.28 40.27 27.97
N GLU A 130 -69.65 41.19 27.08
CA GLU A 130 -69.40 41.06 25.63
C GLU A 130 -67.91 41.14 25.32
N GLU A 131 -67.19 42.05 25.98
CA GLU A 131 -65.73 42.16 25.85
C GLU A 131 -65.05 40.85 26.27
N LYS A 132 -65.42 40.28 27.42
CA LYS A 132 -64.89 38.97 27.87
C LYS A 132 -65.12 37.85 26.84
N GLN A 133 -66.30 37.81 26.22
CA GLN A 133 -66.60 36.80 25.19
C GLN A 133 -65.75 36.98 23.94
N LEU A 134 -65.54 38.23 23.50
CA LEU A 134 -64.68 38.54 22.35
C LEU A 134 -63.22 38.20 22.64
N VAL A 135 -62.72 38.52 23.83
CA VAL A 135 -61.36 38.17 24.27
C VAL A 135 -61.14 36.65 24.31
N GLU A 136 -62.09 35.88 24.86
CA GLU A 136 -61.98 34.42 24.86
C GLU A 136 -62.00 33.85 23.43
N LYS A 137 -62.77 34.45 22.52
CA LYS A 137 -62.80 34.06 21.11
C LYS A 137 -61.48 34.36 20.41
N VAL A 138 -60.87 35.52 20.66
CA VAL A 138 -59.51 35.84 20.16
C VAL A 138 -58.51 34.81 20.66
N LYS A 139 -58.51 34.49 21.95
CA LYS A 139 -57.62 33.48 22.53
C LYS A 139 -57.73 32.11 21.85
N GLN A 140 -58.95 31.69 21.51
CA GLN A 140 -59.18 30.45 20.76
C GLN A 140 -58.64 30.54 19.32
N LEU A 141 -58.89 31.65 18.62
CA LEU A 141 -58.39 31.87 17.26
C LEU A 141 -56.86 31.98 17.22
N GLU A 142 -56.23 32.60 18.21
CA GLU A 142 -54.78 32.67 18.37
C GLU A 142 -54.18 31.28 18.61
N ALA A 143 -54.79 30.45 19.45
CA ALA A 143 -54.37 29.07 19.65
C ALA A 143 -54.42 28.26 18.33
N GLN A 144 -55.46 28.47 17.53
CA GLN A 144 -55.59 27.87 16.20
C GLN A 144 -54.52 28.38 15.23
N LEU A 145 -54.21 29.68 15.24
CA LEU A 145 -53.16 30.28 14.40
C LEU A 145 -51.77 29.77 14.78
N ASN A 146 -51.52 29.55 16.07
CA ASN A 146 -50.26 29.00 16.57
C ASN A 146 -50.01 27.57 16.05
N VAL A 147 -51.06 26.75 15.89
CA VAL A 147 -50.94 25.41 15.26
C VAL A 147 -50.46 25.54 13.82
N HIS A 148 -51.02 26.47 13.03
CA HIS A 148 -50.58 26.71 11.65
C HIS A 148 -49.11 27.17 11.60
N ARG A 149 -48.73 28.15 12.43
CA ARG A 149 -47.35 28.65 12.53
C ARG A 149 -46.37 27.52 12.88
N ARG A 150 -46.74 26.65 13.84
CA ARG A 150 -45.89 25.53 14.24
C ARG A 150 -45.72 24.49 13.13
N ILE A 151 -46.79 24.18 12.38
CA ILE A 151 -46.73 23.28 11.23
C ILE A 151 -45.79 23.84 10.15
N GLU A 152 -45.85 25.14 9.90
CA GLU A 152 -44.99 25.82 8.92
C GLU A 152 -43.51 25.77 9.34
N GLN A 153 -43.20 26.11 10.59
CA GLN A 153 -41.84 26.02 11.14
C GLN A 153 -41.27 24.61 11.05
N LEU A 154 -42.04 23.59 11.45
CA LEU A 154 -41.61 22.20 11.38
C LEU A 154 -41.47 21.73 9.93
N SER A 155 -42.32 22.20 9.03
CA SER A 155 -42.23 21.88 7.60
C SER A 155 -40.97 22.46 6.96
N GLN A 156 -40.59 23.67 7.35
CA GLN A 156 -39.33 24.30 6.93
C GLN A 156 -38.13 23.52 7.47
N LYS A 157 -38.10 23.22 8.77
CA LYS A 157 -37.05 22.40 9.38
C LYS A 157 -36.93 21.01 8.75
N ARG A 158 -38.06 20.39 8.41
CA ARG A 158 -38.11 19.11 7.67
C ARG A 158 -37.45 19.22 6.30
N LEU A 159 -37.67 20.32 5.58
CA LEU A 159 -37.09 20.53 4.25
C LEU A 159 -35.57 20.72 4.33
N GLU A 160 -35.09 21.50 5.30
CA GLU A 160 -33.66 21.71 5.57
C GLU A 160 -32.97 20.38 5.90
N LEU A 161 -33.48 19.63 6.87
CA LEU A 161 -32.94 18.32 7.23
C LEU A 161 -32.97 17.31 6.08
N THR A 162 -34.01 17.35 5.23
CA THR A 162 -34.09 16.48 4.05
C THR A 162 -32.99 16.81 3.05
N THR A 163 -32.70 18.10 2.84
CA THR A 163 -31.63 18.56 1.96
C THR A 163 -30.26 18.17 2.50
N GLU A 164 -30.03 18.38 3.79
CA GLU A 164 -28.79 17.98 4.47
C GLU A 164 -28.55 16.47 4.40
N LEU A 165 -29.59 15.66 4.64
CA LEU A 165 -29.49 14.19 4.52
C LEU A 165 -29.08 13.76 3.11
N LYS A 166 -29.72 14.32 2.07
CA LYS A 166 -29.34 14.03 0.68
C LYS A 166 -27.89 14.40 0.40
N ALA A 167 -27.41 15.54 0.92
CA ALA A 167 -26.02 15.97 0.76
C ALA A 167 -25.05 14.99 1.46
N LEU A 168 -25.37 14.55 2.68
CA LEU A 168 -24.57 13.56 3.41
C LEU A 168 -24.56 12.20 2.72
N GLU A 169 -25.70 11.74 2.21
CA GLU A 169 -25.81 10.50 1.44
C GLU A 169 -24.95 10.55 0.17
N ALA A 170 -25.00 11.66 -0.57
CA ALA A 170 -24.15 11.88 -1.75
C ALA A 170 -22.65 11.86 -1.37
N ARG A 171 -22.28 12.51 -0.25
CA ARG A 171 -20.90 12.50 0.25
C ARG A 171 -20.45 11.08 0.66
N ALA A 172 -21.31 10.32 1.33
CA ALA A 172 -21.03 8.95 1.72
C ALA A 172 -20.83 8.03 0.50
N LYS A 173 -21.64 8.23 -0.56
CA LYS A 173 -21.51 7.53 -1.83
C LYS A 173 -20.19 7.86 -2.53
N SER A 174 -19.83 9.14 -2.63
CA SER A 174 -18.56 9.58 -3.21
C SER A 174 -17.35 9.00 -2.47
N ILE A 175 -17.37 8.97 -1.13
CA ILE A 175 -16.30 8.33 -0.35
C ILE A 175 -16.26 6.83 -0.61
N HIS A 176 -17.41 6.17 -0.76
CA HIS A 176 -17.44 4.75 -1.10
C HIS A 176 -16.80 4.46 -2.47
N GLU A 177 -17.11 5.25 -3.49
CA GLU A 177 -16.51 5.14 -4.82
C GLU A 177 -14.98 5.36 -4.75
N ARG A 178 -14.53 6.35 -3.98
CA ARG A 178 -13.09 6.57 -3.72
C ARG A 178 -12.43 5.36 -3.04
N ILE A 179 -13.08 4.75 -2.05
CA ILE A 179 -12.57 3.54 -1.40
C ILE A 179 -12.40 2.40 -2.40
N ILE A 180 -13.37 2.20 -3.30
CA ILE A 180 -13.29 1.16 -4.34
C ILE A 180 -12.10 1.44 -5.27
N SER A 181 -12.00 2.66 -5.79
CA SER A 181 -10.90 3.05 -6.68
C SER A 181 -9.53 2.89 -6.02
N GLU A 182 -9.37 3.33 -4.77
CA GLU A 182 -8.11 3.16 -4.03
C GLU A 182 -7.83 1.68 -3.73
N ALA A 183 -8.85 0.87 -3.45
CA ALA A 183 -8.69 -0.57 -3.25
C ALA A 183 -8.19 -1.27 -4.52
N GLU A 184 -8.72 -0.92 -5.68
CA GLU A 184 -8.24 -1.42 -6.98
C GLU A 184 -6.77 -1.04 -7.23
N LYS A 185 -6.40 0.23 -6.96
CA LYS A 185 -5.00 0.68 -7.06
C LYS A 185 -4.09 -0.09 -6.11
N SER A 186 -4.52 -0.31 -4.86
CA SER A 186 -3.77 -1.11 -3.87
C SER A 186 -3.56 -2.54 -4.36
N GLN A 187 -4.61 -3.16 -4.92
CA GLN A 187 -4.55 -4.50 -5.47
C GLN A 187 -3.59 -4.60 -6.67
N GLN A 188 -3.61 -3.60 -7.55
CA GLN A 188 -2.68 -3.52 -8.67
C GLN A 188 -1.22 -3.41 -8.19
N LYS A 189 -0.95 -2.54 -7.21
CA LYS A 189 0.39 -2.42 -6.61
C LYS A 189 0.84 -3.71 -5.92
N HIS A 190 -0.08 -4.41 -5.26
CA HIS A 190 0.19 -5.71 -4.68
C HIS A 190 0.55 -6.76 -5.74
N LYS A 191 -0.15 -6.79 -6.87
CA LYS A 191 0.15 -7.68 -7.99
C LYS A 191 1.53 -7.38 -8.60
N GLU A 192 1.83 -6.10 -8.84
CA GLU A 192 3.15 -5.66 -9.33
C GLU A 192 4.27 -6.08 -8.37
N MET A 193 4.06 -5.89 -7.06
CA MET A 193 4.98 -6.33 -6.02
C MET A 193 5.22 -7.86 -6.06
N ILE A 194 4.15 -8.67 -6.16
CA ILE A 194 4.28 -10.13 -6.23
C ILE A 194 5.08 -10.55 -7.46
N ASN A 195 4.75 -10.02 -8.63
CA ASN A 195 5.47 -10.34 -9.87
C ASN A 195 6.97 -10.05 -9.74
N LYS A 196 7.33 -8.89 -9.17
CA LYS A 196 8.74 -8.52 -8.93
C LYS A 196 9.44 -9.44 -7.94
N LEU A 197 8.73 -9.90 -6.90
CA LEU A 197 9.28 -10.87 -5.96
C LEU A 197 9.47 -12.26 -6.58
N GLU A 198 8.58 -12.68 -7.47
CA GLU A 198 8.72 -13.93 -8.22
C GLU A 198 9.90 -13.88 -9.20
N GLU A 199 10.03 -12.79 -9.96
CA GLU A 199 11.19 -12.53 -10.82
C GLU A 199 12.49 -12.57 -10.00
N ALA A 200 12.53 -11.85 -8.86
CA ALA A 200 13.68 -11.85 -7.96
C ALA A 200 14.00 -13.26 -7.42
N LYS A 201 12.98 -14.06 -7.09
CA LYS A 201 13.18 -15.44 -6.60
C LYS A 201 13.83 -16.32 -7.67
N LYS A 202 13.44 -16.18 -8.94
CA LYS A 202 14.06 -16.91 -10.07
C LYS A 202 15.53 -16.53 -10.24
N LEU A 203 15.84 -15.22 -10.29
CA LEU A 203 17.22 -14.74 -10.39
C LEU A 203 18.08 -15.20 -9.22
N LYS A 204 17.51 -15.22 -8.01
CA LYS A 204 18.22 -15.73 -6.83
C LYS A 204 18.56 -17.21 -6.97
N ALA A 205 17.63 -18.04 -7.41
CA ALA A 205 17.88 -19.48 -7.60
C ALA A 205 18.97 -19.72 -8.66
N GLU A 206 18.95 -18.94 -9.75
CA GLU A 206 19.99 -19.00 -10.78
C GLU A 206 21.36 -18.55 -10.24
N ALA A 207 21.41 -17.44 -9.50
CA ALA A 207 22.62 -16.94 -8.86
C ALA A 207 23.20 -17.94 -7.84
N ASP A 208 22.35 -18.57 -7.02
CA ASP A 208 22.75 -19.60 -6.06
C ASP A 208 23.31 -20.84 -6.79
N ASN A 209 22.73 -21.24 -7.92
CA ASN A 209 23.26 -22.33 -8.74
C ASN A 209 24.62 -21.97 -9.35
N LEU A 210 24.77 -20.76 -9.91
CA LEU A 210 26.07 -20.29 -10.42
C LEU A 210 27.12 -20.22 -9.31
N HIS A 211 26.72 -19.80 -8.10
CA HIS A 211 27.63 -19.78 -6.96
C HIS A 211 28.10 -21.19 -6.59
N ARG A 212 27.19 -22.18 -6.59
CA ARG A 212 27.55 -23.59 -6.38
C ARG A 212 28.54 -24.10 -7.43
N LEU A 213 28.30 -23.81 -8.72
CA LEU A 213 29.21 -24.19 -9.80
C LEU A 213 30.57 -23.50 -9.66
N PHE A 214 30.60 -22.23 -9.27
CA PHE A 214 31.82 -21.49 -8.98
C PHE A 214 32.64 -22.15 -7.85
N LEU A 215 31.97 -22.59 -6.77
CA LEU A 215 32.63 -23.29 -5.68
C LEU A 215 33.23 -24.62 -6.14
N GLN A 216 32.51 -25.39 -6.96
CA GLN A 216 33.02 -26.63 -7.55
C GLN A 216 34.23 -26.40 -8.47
N ALA A 217 34.20 -25.36 -9.30
CA ALA A 217 35.35 -24.99 -10.13
C ALA A 217 36.56 -24.62 -9.26
N LYS A 218 36.35 -23.85 -8.19
CA LYS A 218 37.40 -23.49 -7.23
C LYS A 218 37.98 -24.71 -6.51
N GLU A 219 37.14 -25.65 -6.11
CA GLU A 219 37.55 -26.92 -5.49
C GLU A 219 38.43 -27.75 -6.44
N LYS A 220 38.07 -27.85 -7.73
CA LYS A 220 38.88 -28.53 -8.76
C LYS A 220 40.23 -27.86 -9.03
N ILE A 221 40.35 -26.55 -8.82
CA ILE A 221 41.59 -25.79 -9.02
C ILE A 221 42.62 -26.08 -7.91
N GLU A 222 42.19 -26.31 -6.67
CA GLU A 222 43.10 -26.53 -5.53
C GLU A 222 44.05 -27.74 -5.67
N PRO A 223 43.60 -28.95 -6.08
CA PRO A 223 44.52 -30.07 -6.31
C PRO A 223 45.51 -29.78 -7.44
N ILE A 224 45.08 -29.13 -8.53
CA ILE A 224 45.98 -28.76 -9.64
C ILE A 224 47.04 -27.76 -9.17
N LYS A 225 46.67 -26.77 -8.35
CA LYS A 225 47.65 -25.86 -7.72
C LYS A 225 48.64 -26.62 -6.85
N ALA A 226 48.18 -27.61 -6.08
CA ALA A 226 49.04 -28.43 -5.24
C ALA A 226 50.01 -29.28 -6.08
N GLU A 227 49.54 -29.88 -7.17
CA GLU A 227 50.39 -30.62 -8.12
C GLU A 227 51.42 -29.70 -8.79
N ILE A 228 51.02 -28.52 -9.25
CA ILE A 228 51.95 -27.52 -9.80
C ILE A 228 53.06 -27.17 -8.79
N ARG A 229 52.71 -26.96 -7.50
CA ARG A 229 53.70 -26.70 -6.45
C ARG A 229 54.67 -27.86 -6.29
N LYS A 230 54.17 -29.10 -6.19
CA LYS A 230 55.00 -30.30 -6.08
C LYS A 230 55.94 -30.48 -7.28
N THR A 231 55.45 -30.31 -8.50
CA THR A 231 56.26 -30.40 -9.72
C THR A 231 57.34 -29.32 -9.77
N LEU A 232 57.05 -28.09 -9.33
CA LEU A 232 58.05 -27.02 -9.23
C LEU A 232 59.14 -27.33 -8.19
N GLU A 233 58.76 -27.89 -7.03
CA GLU A 233 59.71 -28.33 -6.01
C GLU A 233 60.63 -29.45 -6.52
N GLU A 234 60.08 -30.43 -7.25
CA GLU A 234 60.83 -31.54 -7.84
C GLU A 234 61.81 -31.06 -8.92
N ILE A 235 61.37 -30.18 -9.83
CA ILE A 235 62.25 -29.53 -10.81
C ILE A 235 63.37 -28.75 -10.09
N GLY A 236 63.03 -28.02 -9.02
CA GLY A 236 63.99 -27.29 -8.22
C GLY A 236 65.03 -28.18 -7.55
N ARG A 237 64.62 -29.37 -7.06
CA ARG A 237 65.52 -30.38 -6.49
C ARG A 237 66.47 -30.95 -7.55
N LEU A 238 65.93 -31.41 -8.67
CA LEU A 238 66.74 -31.98 -9.77
C LEU A 238 67.74 -30.97 -10.33
N ARG A 239 67.37 -29.68 -10.44
CA ARG A 239 68.29 -28.61 -10.84
C ARG A 239 69.45 -28.43 -9.85
N LYS A 240 69.20 -28.54 -8.55
CA LYS A 240 70.26 -28.48 -7.52
C LYS A 240 71.20 -29.68 -7.59
N GLU A 241 70.66 -30.88 -7.83
CA GLU A 241 71.44 -32.11 -8.00
C GLU A 241 72.37 -32.03 -9.23
N ILE A 242 71.86 -31.58 -10.39
CA ILE A 242 72.68 -31.33 -11.58
C ILE A 242 73.79 -30.31 -11.29
N MET A 243 73.48 -29.23 -10.56
CA MET A 243 74.47 -28.20 -10.24
C MET A 243 75.56 -28.70 -9.30
N ALA A 244 75.22 -29.57 -8.34
CA ALA A 244 76.18 -30.21 -7.45
C ALA A 244 77.10 -31.18 -8.21
N GLU A 245 76.54 -32.02 -9.09
CA GLU A 245 77.29 -32.95 -9.95
C GLU A 245 78.26 -32.20 -10.87
N THR A 246 77.81 -31.07 -11.46
CA THR A 246 78.66 -30.23 -12.34
C THR A 246 79.82 -29.55 -11.58
N VAL A 247 79.64 -29.25 -10.29
CA VAL A 247 80.70 -28.66 -9.44
C VAL A 247 81.70 -29.72 -8.96
N GLU A 248 81.25 -30.95 -8.70
CA GLU A 248 82.15 -32.07 -8.39
C GLU A 248 82.97 -32.52 -9.60
N GLU A 249 82.37 -32.56 -10.80
CA GLU A 249 83.08 -32.88 -12.05
C GLU A 249 84.14 -31.83 -12.42
N LYS A 250 83.95 -30.55 -12.06
CA LYS A 250 84.94 -29.48 -12.28
C LYS A 250 86.06 -29.42 -11.23
N LYS A 251 85.94 -30.15 -10.13
CA LYS A 251 86.93 -30.23 -9.05
C LYS A 251 87.83 -31.48 -9.14
N LYS A 252 87.49 -32.42 -10.02
CA LYS A 252 88.35 -33.55 -10.43
C LYS A 252 89.16 -33.16 -11.67
#